data_AF-A0A512LBC3-F1
#
_entry.id   AF-A0A512LBC3-F1
#
_cell.length_a   1.000
_cell.length_b   1.000
_cell.length_c   1.000
_cell.angle_alpha   90.00
_cell.angle_beta   90.00
_cell.angle_gamma   90.00
#
_symmetry.space_group_name_H-M   'P 1'
#
loop_
_entity.id
_entity.type
_entity.pdbx_description
1 polymer ?
#
loop_
_entity_poly.entity_id
_entity_poly.type
_entity_poly.pdbx_seq_one_letter_code
_entity_poly.pdbx_strand_id
1 'polypeptide(L)'
;MGASPLEQGEDTMWENRVWTHILYRIVTLFHVKNQGLGPKLELTHNPQWGEHCRKEALSHAALVDRHLSDGRPWMLGGDTPTFADITLCVAIAFSKFPVNATPLDERFEYLDGIWKRWKARPSFQTAMRMAAADWRNWHI
;
A
#
# COMPACT_ATOMS: atom_id res chain seq x y z
N MET A 1 8.98 -8.60 11.00
CA MET A 1 8.29 -9.27 12.12
C MET A 1 8.79 -8.72 13.43
N GLY A 2 7.91 -8.62 14.42
CA GLY A 2 8.24 -8.19 15.79
C GLY A 2 9.22 -9.12 16.50
N ALA A 3 9.85 -8.62 17.55
CA ALA A 3 10.86 -9.34 18.32
C ALA A 3 10.23 -10.26 19.40
N SER A 4 9.11 -9.85 19.99
CA SER A 4 8.38 -10.66 20.98
C SER A 4 7.20 -11.42 20.35
N PRO A 5 6.68 -12.50 20.99
CA PRO A 5 5.46 -13.17 20.52
C PRO A 5 4.26 -12.23 20.39
N LEU A 6 4.13 -11.24 21.29
CA LEU A 6 3.08 -10.24 21.21
C LEU A 6 3.23 -9.37 19.96
N GLU A 7 4.42 -8.81 19.74
CA GLU A 7 4.68 -7.96 18.57
C GLU A 7 4.56 -8.75 17.25
N GLN A 8 4.88 -10.04 17.23
CA GLN A 8 4.66 -10.90 16.06
C GLN A 8 3.16 -11.08 15.77
N GLY A 9 2.36 -11.30 16.81
CA GLY A 9 0.90 -11.36 16.69
C GLY A 9 0.31 -10.03 16.19
N GLU A 10 0.79 -8.91 16.72
CA GLU A 10 0.35 -7.57 16.29
C GLU A 10 0.80 -7.22 14.87
N ASP A 11 2.05 -7.52 14.50
CA ASP A 11 2.55 -7.32 13.12
C ASP A 11 1.71 -8.11 12.13
N THR A 12 1.44 -9.39 12.45
CA THR A 12 0.62 -10.26 11.60
C THR A 12 -0.81 -9.74 11.49
N MET A 13 -1.42 -9.30 12.59
CA MET A 13 -2.77 -8.72 12.57
C MET A 13 -2.83 -7.48 11.68
N TRP A 14 -1.89 -6.54 11.85
CA TRP A 14 -1.87 -5.31 11.08
C TRP A 14 -1.54 -5.55 9.62
N GLU A 15 -0.61 -6.45 9.33
CA GLU A 15 -0.31 -6.85 7.96
C GLU A 15 -1.55 -7.43 7.27
N ASN A 16 -2.25 -8.36 7.90
CA ASN A 16 -3.47 -8.95 7.33
C ASN A 16 -4.56 -7.91 7.11
N ARG A 17 -4.71 -6.95 8.03
CA ARG A 17 -5.69 -5.86 7.91
C ARG A 17 -5.35 -4.96 6.71
N VAL A 18 -4.09 -4.59 6.54
CA VAL A 18 -3.63 -3.78 5.41
C VAL A 18 -3.73 -4.55 4.10
N TRP A 19 -3.28 -5.81 4.06
CA TRP A 19 -3.36 -6.67 2.90
C TRP A 19 -4.80 -6.83 2.42
N THR A 20 -5.68 -7.32 3.30
CA THR A 20 -7.04 -7.71 2.94
C THR A 20 -7.93 -6.51 2.64
N HIS A 21 -7.84 -5.46 3.46
CA HIS A 21 -8.80 -4.37 3.42
C HIS A 21 -8.30 -3.13 2.68
N ILE A 22 -7.00 -3.01 2.39
CA ILE A 22 -6.45 -1.86 1.65
C ILE A 22 -5.83 -2.34 0.34
N LEU A 23 -4.72 -3.07 0.39
CA LEU A 23 -3.96 -3.41 -0.82
C LEU A 23 -4.78 -4.28 -1.78
N TYR A 24 -5.36 -5.39 -1.29
CA TYR A 24 -6.17 -6.28 -2.11
C TYR A 24 -7.40 -5.58 -2.68
N ARG A 25 -8.00 -4.63 -1.95
CA ARG A 25 -9.12 -3.83 -2.44
C ARG A 25 -8.72 -2.88 -3.57
N ILE A 26 -7.57 -2.21 -3.45
CA ILE A 26 -7.06 -1.33 -4.52
C ILE A 26 -6.60 -2.15 -5.73
N VAL A 27 -5.99 -3.32 -5.53
CA VAL A 27 -5.65 -4.27 -6.60
C VAL A 27 -6.92 -4.78 -7.30
N THR A 28 -7.95 -5.12 -6.54
CA THR A 28 -9.25 -5.53 -7.12
C THR A 28 -9.83 -4.40 -7.96
N LEU A 29 -9.86 -3.17 -7.43
CA LEU A 29 -10.28 -1.98 -8.17
C LEU A 29 -9.51 -1.83 -9.50
N PHE A 30 -8.18 -1.96 -9.46
CA PHE A 30 -7.30 -1.88 -10.63
C PHE A 30 -7.72 -2.85 -11.73
N HIS A 31 -7.90 -4.13 -11.39
CA HIS A 31 -8.24 -5.17 -12.36
C HIS A 31 -9.69 -5.09 -12.83
N VAL A 32 -10.64 -5.10 -11.90
CA VAL A 32 -12.05 -5.39 -12.23
C VAL A 32 -12.84 -4.17 -12.65
N LYS A 33 -12.43 -2.96 -12.25
CA LYS A 33 -13.08 -1.70 -12.69
C LYS A 33 -12.23 -1.00 -13.73
N ASN A 34 -10.94 -0.82 -13.45
CA ASN A 34 -10.11 0.02 -14.30
C ASN A 34 -9.47 -0.76 -15.47
N GLN A 35 -9.61 -2.09 -15.49
CA GLN A 35 -8.98 -2.98 -16.47
C GLN A 35 -7.49 -2.67 -16.65
N GLY A 36 -6.78 -2.60 -15.52
CA GLY A 36 -5.46 -1.99 -15.43
C GLY A 36 -4.33 -2.65 -16.22
N LEU A 37 -4.46 -3.93 -16.60
CA LEU A 37 -3.51 -4.60 -17.53
C LEU A 37 -3.96 -4.58 -19.00
N GLY A 38 -5.10 -3.96 -19.28
CA GLY A 38 -5.70 -3.88 -20.60
C GLY A 38 -6.62 -5.06 -20.94
N PRO A 39 -7.49 -4.90 -21.94
CA PRO A 39 -8.62 -5.81 -22.20
C PRO A 39 -8.20 -7.23 -22.65
N LYS A 40 -6.94 -7.42 -23.06
CA LYS A 40 -6.41 -8.76 -23.41
C LYS A 40 -6.16 -9.65 -22.19
N LEU A 41 -5.88 -9.04 -21.04
CA LEU A 41 -5.60 -9.75 -19.80
C LEU A 41 -6.77 -9.67 -18.82
N GLU A 42 -7.54 -8.58 -18.88
CA GLU A 42 -8.65 -8.30 -17.97
C GLU A 42 -9.97 -8.85 -18.53
N LEU A 43 -10.14 -10.17 -18.40
CA LEU A 43 -11.27 -10.91 -18.97
C LEU A 43 -12.61 -10.67 -18.26
N THR A 44 -12.60 -9.99 -17.11
CA THR A 44 -13.79 -9.68 -16.31
C THR A 44 -13.86 -8.20 -15.98
N HIS A 45 -15.05 -7.61 -16.03
CA HIS A 45 -15.30 -6.22 -15.68
C HIS A 45 -16.51 -6.11 -14.76
N ASN A 46 -16.29 -5.64 -13.54
CA ASN A 46 -17.31 -5.38 -12.53
C ASN A 46 -17.05 -4.02 -11.87
N PRO A 47 -17.49 -2.91 -12.50
CA PRO A 47 -17.14 -1.57 -12.06
C PRO A 47 -17.80 -1.19 -10.74
N GLN A 48 -18.95 -1.79 -10.41
CA GLN A 48 -19.64 -1.58 -9.14
C GLN A 48 -18.85 -2.20 -7.98
N TRP A 49 -18.34 -3.41 -8.18
CA TRP A 49 -17.50 -4.07 -7.18
C TRP A 49 -16.16 -3.36 -6.96
N GLY A 50 -15.51 -2.92 -8.04
CA GLY A 50 -14.27 -2.14 -7.91
C GLY A 50 -14.49 -0.80 -7.20
N GLU A 51 -15.62 -0.12 -7.44
CA GLU A 51 -15.97 1.10 -6.70
C GLU A 51 -16.22 0.84 -5.22
N HIS A 52 -16.94 -0.25 -4.90
CA HIS A 52 -17.12 -0.67 -3.52
C HIS A 52 -15.77 -0.96 -2.84
N CYS A 53 -14.86 -1.66 -3.53
CA CYS A 53 -13.51 -1.90 -3.04
C CYS A 53 -12.73 -0.60 -2.78
N ARG A 54 -12.86 0.43 -3.63
CA ARG A 54 -12.26 1.75 -3.36
C ARG A 54 -12.77 2.34 -2.04
N LYS A 55 -14.08 2.30 -1.80
CA LYS A 55 -14.69 2.82 -0.57
C LYS A 55 -14.18 2.08 0.67
N GLU A 56 -14.13 0.74 0.60
CA GLU A 56 -13.58 -0.10 1.67
C GLU A 56 -12.11 0.23 1.96
N ALA A 57 -11.29 0.37 0.92
CA ALA A 57 -9.88 0.73 1.06
C ALA A 57 -9.68 2.07 1.74
N LEU A 58 -10.46 3.09 1.35
CA LEU A 58 -10.39 4.42 1.96
C LEU A 58 -10.83 4.40 3.43
N SER A 59 -11.89 3.66 3.76
CA SER A 59 -12.37 3.51 5.14
C SER A 59 -11.32 2.85 6.03
N HIS A 60 -10.69 1.78 5.56
CA HIS A 60 -9.65 1.07 6.33
C HIS A 60 -8.33 1.83 6.37
N ALA A 61 -7.98 2.59 5.32
CA ALA A 61 -6.85 3.52 5.35
C ALA A 61 -7.05 4.59 6.43
N ALA A 62 -8.27 5.13 6.59
CA ALA A 62 -8.59 6.06 7.68
C ALA A 62 -8.46 5.41 9.07
N LEU A 63 -8.77 4.12 9.21
CA LEU A 63 -8.56 3.37 10.45
C LEU A 63 -7.07 3.24 10.77
N VAL A 64 -6.24 2.89 9.77
CA VAL A 64 -4.78 2.79 9.95
C VAL A 64 -4.17 4.16 10.25
N ASP A 65 -4.61 5.21 9.56
CA ASP A 65 -4.19 6.59 9.82
C ASP A 65 -4.47 7.01 11.27
N ARG A 66 -5.68 6.69 11.78
CA ARG A 66 -6.02 6.90 13.19
C ARG A 66 -5.15 6.10 14.15
N HIS A 67 -4.83 4.85 13.82
CA HIS A 67 -3.93 4.03 14.64
C HIS A 67 -2.52 4.65 14.76
N LEU A 68 -2.06 5.32 13.71
CA LEU A 68 -0.77 6.00 13.64
C LEU A 68 -0.80 7.45 14.18
N SER A 69 -1.96 7.91 14.68
CA SER A 69 -2.17 9.32 15.04
C SER A 69 -1.40 9.81 16.27
N ASP A 70 -0.77 8.90 17.00
CA ASP A 70 0.18 9.25 18.06
C ASP A 70 1.57 9.64 17.52
N GLY A 71 1.74 9.69 16.19
CA GLY A 71 2.96 10.13 15.53
C GLY A 71 4.08 9.08 15.55
N ARG A 72 3.77 7.84 15.92
CA ARG A 72 4.75 6.73 15.94
C ARG A 72 5.42 6.57 14.57
N PRO A 73 6.71 6.18 14.53
CA PRO A 73 7.47 6.13 13.29
C PRO A 73 7.03 5.01 12.32
N TRP A 74 6.50 3.91 12.86
CA TRP A 74 6.10 2.68 12.16
C TRP A 74 4.90 2.03 12.86
N MET A 75 4.25 1.05 12.23
CA MET A 75 2.99 0.41 12.70
C MET A 75 3.00 0.03 14.19
N LEU A 76 4.09 -0.60 14.65
CA LEU A 76 4.25 -1.03 16.05
C LEU A 76 5.07 -0.04 16.91
N GLY A 77 5.54 1.07 16.34
CA GLY A 77 6.22 2.15 17.07
C GLY A 77 7.71 1.94 17.41
N GLY A 78 8.34 0.84 16.99
CA GLY A 78 9.79 0.64 17.13
C GLY A 78 10.62 1.48 16.13
N ASP A 79 11.95 1.37 16.18
CA ASP A 79 12.85 2.14 15.29
C ASP A 79 12.90 1.61 13.85
N THR A 80 12.58 0.32 13.68
CA THR A 80 12.62 -0.37 12.39
C THR A 80 11.22 -0.75 11.93
N PRO A 81 10.93 -0.65 10.61
CA PRO A 81 9.65 -1.08 10.08
C PRO A 81 9.51 -2.59 10.14
N THR A 82 8.27 -3.05 10.32
CA THR A 82 7.90 -4.45 10.34
C THR A 82 7.29 -4.88 9.00
N PHE A 83 6.77 -6.11 8.91
CA PHE A 83 6.21 -6.59 7.63
C PHE A 83 4.92 -5.83 7.27
N ALA A 84 4.11 -5.47 8.27
CA ALA A 84 2.94 -4.61 8.09
C ALA A 84 3.27 -3.26 7.42
N ASP A 85 4.38 -2.62 7.79
CA ASP A 85 4.82 -1.36 7.17
C ASP A 85 5.19 -1.54 5.70
N ILE A 86 5.79 -2.68 5.34
CA ILE A 86 6.09 -3.01 3.94
C ILE A 86 4.79 -3.10 3.14
N THR A 87 3.83 -3.87 3.62
CA THR A 87 2.53 -4.05 2.97
C THR A 87 1.79 -2.71 2.85
N LEU A 88 1.84 -1.87 3.88
CA LEU A 88 1.23 -0.53 3.87
C LEU A 88 1.90 0.38 2.83
N CYS A 89 3.22 0.38 2.75
CA CYS A 89 3.94 1.21 1.79
C CYS A 89 3.74 0.73 0.35
N VAL A 90 3.59 -0.58 0.12
CA VAL A 90 3.17 -1.13 -1.18
C VAL A 90 1.74 -0.68 -1.51
N ALA A 91 0.82 -0.71 -0.55
CA ALA A 91 -0.55 -0.20 -0.74
C ALA A 91 -0.56 1.28 -1.11
N ILE A 92 0.21 2.12 -0.40
CA ILE A 92 0.35 3.54 -0.70
C ILE A 92 0.92 3.72 -2.11
N ALA A 93 2.05 3.08 -2.44
CA ALA A 93 2.64 3.19 -3.78
C ALA A 93 1.67 2.77 -4.90
N PHE A 94 0.97 1.64 -4.72
CA PHE A 94 0.05 1.13 -5.73
C PHE A 94 -1.21 2.00 -5.88
N SER A 95 -1.64 2.65 -4.80
CA SER A 95 -2.77 3.57 -4.80
C SER A 95 -2.56 4.82 -5.68
N LYS A 96 -1.29 5.20 -5.88
CA LYS A 96 -0.86 6.38 -6.63
C LYS A 96 -0.77 6.15 -8.14
N PHE A 97 -0.83 4.91 -8.63
CA PHE A 97 -0.83 4.68 -10.07
C PHE A 97 -1.96 5.49 -10.74
N PRO A 98 -1.71 6.18 -11.87
CA PRO A 98 -2.72 7.04 -12.50
C PRO A 98 -4.04 6.34 -12.77
N VAL A 99 -3.99 5.05 -13.12
CA VAL A 99 -5.18 4.22 -13.36
C VAL A 99 -6.02 3.99 -12.09
N ASN A 100 -5.40 3.98 -10.90
CA ASN A 100 -6.11 3.87 -9.62
C ASN A 100 -6.63 5.22 -9.12
N ALA A 101 -5.84 6.29 -9.30
CA ALA A 101 -6.15 7.65 -8.87
C ALA A 101 -6.71 7.74 -7.43
N THR A 102 -6.16 6.93 -6.53
CA THR A 102 -6.61 6.83 -5.13
C THR A 102 -5.43 7.07 -4.19
N PRO A 103 -4.66 8.18 -4.33
CA PRO A 103 -3.42 8.37 -3.57
C PRO A 103 -3.73 8.43 -2.07
N LEU A 104 -3.31 7.41 -1.31
CA LEU A 104 -3.60 7.31 0.12
C LEU A 104 -2.81 8.35 0.93
N ASP A 105 -1.55 8.59 0.57
CA ASP A 105 -0.69 9.58 1.24
C ASP A 105 -1.22 11.01 1.08
N GLU A 106 -1.86 11.34 -0.02
CA GLU A 106 -2.43 12.68 -0.23
C GLU A 106 -3.75 12.91 0.53
N ARG A 107 -4.31 11.85 1.13
CA ARG A 107 -5.61 11.87 1.83
C ARG A 107 -5.49 11.74 3.34
N PHE A 108 -4.39 11.18 3.84
CA PHE A 108 -4.22 10.75 5.22
C PHE A 108 -2.84 11.17 5.73
N GLU A 109 -2.83 12.07 6.72
CA GLU A 109 -1.63 12.76 7.21
C GLU A 109 -0.58 11.80 7.76
N TYR A 110 -0.98 10.81 8.57
CA TYR A 110 -0.04 9.87 9.18
C TYR A 110 0.43 8.84 8.17
N LEU A 111 -0.38 8.49 7.16
CA LEU A 111 0.08 7.68 6.03
C LEU A 111 1.12 8.41 5.18
N ASP A 112 0.97 9.72 4.96
CA ASP A 112 2.00 10.55 4.33
C ASP A 112 3.29 10.56 5.15
N GLY A 113 3.19 10.69 6.48
CA GLY A 113 4.33 10.58 7.39
C GLY A 113 5.09 9.26 7.23
N ILE A 114 4.37 8.12 7.22
CA ILE A 114 4.94 6.80 6.95
C ILE A 114 5.60 6.76 5.58
N TRP A 115 4.92 7.25 4.54
CA TRP A 115 5.42 7.21 3.17
C TRP A 115 6.69 8.04 2.96
N LYS A 116 6.74 9.24 3.53
CA LYS A 116 7.94 10.10 3.52
C LYS A 116 9.12 9.37 4.18
N ARG A 117 8.90 8.76 5.34
CA ARG A 117 9.94 7.99 6.05
C ARG A 117 10.37 6.76 5.25
N TRP A 118 9.43 6.04 4.64
CA TRP A 118 9.73 4.89 3.81
C TRP A 118 10.62 5.23 2.60
N LYS A 119 10.31 6.33 1.89
CA LYS A 119 11.11 6.82 0.76
C LYS A 119 12.53 7.24 1.15
N ALA A 120 12.75 7.63 2.39
CA ALA A 120 14.07 7.99 2.91
C ALA A 120 14.96 6.77 3.19
N ARG A 121 14.40 5.55 3.21
CA ARG A 121 15.17 4.33 3.51
C ARG A 121 16.17 4.01 2.39
N PRO A 122 17.43 3.67 2.71
CA PRO A 122 18.43 3.28 1.71
C PRO A 122 17.98 2.10 0.84
N SER A 123 17.32 1.10 1.44
CA SER A 123 16.81 -0.07 0.70
C SER A 123 15.79 0.32 -0.38
N PHE A 124 14.88 1.26 -0.07
CA PHE A 124 13.91 1.75 -1.03
C PHE A 124 14.58 2.54 -2.16
N GLN A 125 15.47 3.46 -1.81
CA GLN A 125 16.20 4.27 -2.81
C GLN A 125 17.03 3.40 -3.75
N THR A 126 17.70 2.36 -3.22
CA THR A 126 18.45 1.39 -4.02
C THR A 126 17.53 0.63 -4.96
N ALA A 127 16.41 0.09 -4.46
CA ALA A 127 15.44 -0.63 -5.30
C ALA A 127 14.89 0.26 -6.43
N MET A 128 14.56 1.51 -6.13
CA MET A 128 14.07 2.46 -7.14
C MET A 128 15.14 2.83 -8.17
N ARG A 129 16.41 2.96 -7.79
CA ARG A 129 17.51 3.18 -8.73
C ARG A 129 17.71 1.98 -9.66
N MET A 130 17.60 0.76 -9.14
CA MET A 130 17.69 -0.47 -9.93
C MET A 130 16.53 -0.58 -10.92
N ALA A 131 15.29 -0.41 -10.46
CA ALA A 131 14.12 -0.40 -11.34
C ALA A 131 14.22 0.70 -12.42
N ALA A 132 14.74 1.87 -12.07
CA ALA A 132 14.98 2.97 -13.00
C ALA A 132 16.19 2.76 -13.93
N ALA A 133 17.02 1.75 -13.72
CA ALA A 133 18.04 1.32 -14.68
C ALA A 133 17.44 0.29 -15.65
N ASP A 134 16.63 -0.64 -15.15
CA ASP A 134 16.06 -1.73 -15.94
C ASP A 134 14.94 -1.28 -16.90
N TRP A 135 14.05 -0.36 -16.50
CA TRP A 135 12.98 0.12 -17.41
C TRP A 135 13.49 0.77 -18.70
N ARG A 136 14.73 1.30 -18.73
CA ARG A 136 15.36 1.85 -19.95
C ARG A 136 15.73 0.77 -20.95
N ASN A 137 15.82 -0.50 -20.51
CA ASN A 137 16.19 -1.64 -21.34
C ASN A 137 14.97 -2.43 -21.83
N TRP A 138 13.76 -2.09 -21.39
CA TRP A 138 12.51 -2.71 -21.85
C TRP A 138 11.86 -1.82 -22.91
N HIS A 139 12.39 -1.87 -24.13
CA HIS A 139 11.66 -1.46 -25.33
C HIS A 139 10.87 -2.66 -25.85
N ILE A 140 9.56 -2.67 -25.58
CA ILE A 140 8.57 -3.39 -26.39
C ILE A 140 7.85 -2.32 -27.23
#